data_AF-A0A1F5G7T3-F1
#
_entry.id   AF-A0A1F5G7T3-F1
#
_cell.length_a   1.000
_cell.length_b   1.000
_cell.length_c   1.000
_cell.angle_alpha   90.00
_cell.angle_beta   90.00
_cell.angle_gamma   90.00
#
_symmetry.space_group_name_H-M   'P 1'
#
loop_
_entity.id
_entity.type
_entity.pdbx_description
1 polymer ?
#
loop_
_entity_poly.entity_id
_entity_poly.type
_entity_poly.pdbx_seq_one_letter_code
_entity_poly.pdbx_strand_id
1 'polypeptide(L)'
;MPKKEKAGFLLFLLLGTAFLLLTDFFLLDQKKAYAPPDTSNLKISQITGDDKKLTAALQQLGIRKTMEILLAESAGGSNFDCHQQAHKIGRIGYHIFKAEAFRQSDASCHSGAYHGAMETFLNEQGTENLASNIDKICKDFDTSFGQFECLHGVGHGVLAYLDYDLQQTVDECKKLNGSFAQNSCFGGMFMENILTAQGLGAGTGDHTTNWVKQDDPHFPCSIFDQEDILVQCYQMQTSWMLTLSKYSFEKVAAECQNAPKSLISTCFRSYGRDAAGTVLRNPSGIIEKCSLVADTYLNECIRGAQNVIIDFWGPNLQNQATELCKMVTKDDVKNACYSNLASRLPGLFESDPKIYSICNSFEPKYRQLCEW
;
A
#
# COMPACT_ATOMS: atom_id res chain seq x y z
N MET A 1 -6.98 -79.52 -17.68
CA MET A 1 -5.64 -78.89 -17.73
C MET A 1 -5.79 -77.39 -17.51
N PRO A 2 -5.62 -76.86 -16.29
CA PRO A 2 -5.67 -75.43 -16.03
C PRO A 2 -4.32 -74.92 -15.47
N LYS A 3 -3.78 -73.81 -16.00
CA LYS A 3 -2.85 -72.91 -15.31
C LYS A 3 -2.44 -71.77 -16.25
N LYS A 4 -3.10 -70.62 -16.13
CA LYS A 4 -2.56 -69.28 -16.42
C LYS A 4 -3.52 -68.31 -15.73
N GLU A 5 -3.03 -67.58 -14.72
CA GLU A 5 -3.59 -66.36 -14.10
C GLU A 5 -3.24 -66.30 -12.61
N LYS A 6 -1.97 -66.03 -12.23
CA LYS A 6 -1.63 -65.56 -10.85
C LYS A 6 -0.38 -64.66 -10.77
N ALA A 7 0.14 -64.13 -11.88
CA ALA A 7 1.35 -63.30 -11.85
C ALA A 7 1.10 -61.78 -11.94
N GLY A 8 -0.06 -61.33 -12.44
CA GLY A 8 -0.37 -59.90 -12.61
C GLY A 8 -0.83 -59.17 -11.35
N PHE A 9 -1.34 -59.88 -10.35
CA PHE A 9 -2.00 -59.24 -9.20
C PHE A 9 -1.01 -58.81 -8.09
N LEU A 10 0.13 -59.51 -7.93
CA LEU A 10 1.14 -59.12 -6.93
C LEU A 10 1.97 -57.89 -7.34
N LEU A 11 2.17 -57.66 -8.64
CA LEU A 11 2.97 -56.52 -9.11
C LEU A 11 2.19 -55.19 -8.99
N PHE A 12 0.86 -55.22 -9.18
CA PHE A 12 0.00 -54.06 -8.97
C PHE A 12 -0.15 -53.66 -7.49
N LEU A 13 -0.10 -54.63 -6.57
CA LEU A 13 -0.16 -54.36 -5.13
C LEU A 13 1.13 -53.73 -4.59
N LEU A 14 2.31 -54.07 -5.14
CA LEU A 14 3.59 -53.48 -4.74
C LEU A 14 3.82 -52.08 -5.32
N LEU A 15 3.32 -51.80 -6.53
CA LEU A 15 3.38 -50.46 -7.13
C LEU A 15 2.36 -49.50 -6.48
N GLY A 16 1.19 -50.00 -6.08
CA GLY A 16 0.18 -49.20 -5.38
C GLY A 16 0.59 -48.75 -3.97
N THR A 17 1.30 -49.60 -3.22
CA THR A 17 1.80 -49.24 -1.88
C THR A 17 3.01 -48.31 -1.92
N ALA A 18 3.89 -48.45 -2.92
CA ALA A 18 4.98 -47.50 -3.14
C ALA A 18 4.46 -46.10 -3.56
N PHE A 19 3.39 -46.04 -4.37
CA PHE A 19 2.77 -44.78 -4.76
C PHE A 19 2.05 -44.10 -3.59
N LEU A 20 1.34 -44.86 -2.74
CA LEU A 20 0.71 -44.34 -1.53
C LEU A 20 1.72 -43.81 -0.50
N LEU A 21 2.86 -44.50 -0.31
CA LEU A 21 3.93 -44.04 0.58
C LEU A 21 4.66 -42.79 0.04
N LEU A 22 4.82 -42.66 -1.29
CA LEU A 22 5.39 -41.46 -1.91
C LEU A 22 4.41 -40.27 -1.88
N THR A 23 3.11 -40.50 -2.07
CA THR A 23 2.10 -39.44 -1.88
C THR A 23 1.98 -39.03 -0.42
N ASP A 24 2.09 -39.95 0.53
CA ASP A 24 2.10 -39.62 1.95
C ASP A 24 3.37 -38.85 2.36
N PHE A 25 4.54 -39.15 1.76
CA PHE A 25 5.76 -38.35 1.98
C PHE A 25 5.63 -36.94 1.39
N PHE A 26 5.06 -36.78 0.19
CA PHE A 26 4.81 -35.48 -0.42
C PHE A 26 3.68 -34.68 0.28
N LEU A 27 2.65 -35.36 0.80
CA LEU A 27 1.57 -34.73 1.58
C LEU A 27 2.00 -34.40 3.02
N LEU A 28 2.94 -35.15 3.60
CA LEU A 28 3.55 -34.82 4.90
C LEU A 28 4.50 -33.62 4.80
N ASP A 29 5.21 -33.46 3.68
CA ASP A 29 6.07 -32.29 3.47
C ASP A 29 5.26 -31.02 3.15
N GLN A 30 4.10 -31.14 2.49
CA GLN A 30 3.14 -30.03 2.32
C GLN A 30 2.30 -29.71 3.58
N LYS A 31 2.33 -30.56 4.61
CA LYS A 31 1.66 -30.36 5.91
C LYS A 31 2.59 -30.05 7.07
N LYS A 32 3.86 -29.69 6.80
CA LYS A 32 4.51 -28.75 7.71
C LYS A 32 3.78 -27.43 7.56
N ALA A 33 2.75 -27.26 8.38
CA ALA A 33 2.31 -25.94 8.77
C ALA A 33 3.58 -25.16 9.06
N TYR A 34 3.89 -24.19 8.20
CA TYR A 34 4.96 -23.25 8.44
C TYR A 34 4.56 -22.56 9.75
N ALA A 35 5.09 -23.08 10.86
CA ALA A 35 4.96 -22.40 12.13
C ALA A 35 5.58 -21.04 11.87
N PRO A 36 4.82 -19.93 12.01
CA PRO A 36 5.42 -18.62 11.88
C PRO A 36 6.64 -18.62 12.81
N PRO A 37 7.79 -18.12 12.34
CA PRO A 37 8.99 -18.00 13.16
C PRO A 37 8.63 -17.46 14.53
N ASP A 38 9.21 -18.03 15.59
CA ASP A 38 9.06 -17.43 16.91
C ASP A 38 9.75 -16.06 16.92
N THR A 39 9.00 -15.02 16.56
CA THR A 39 9.45 -13.63 16.50
C THR A 39 9.38 -12.95 17.86
N SER A 40 8.93 -13.63 18.91
CA SER A 40 8.67 -13.01 20.22
C SER A 40 9.92 -12.46 20.91
N ASN A 41 11.11 -12.96 20.53
CA ASN A 41 12.40 -12.54 21.08
C ASN A 41 13.31 -11.80 20.09
N LEU A 42 12.85 -11.55 18.86
CA LEU A 42 13.67 -10.90 17.83
C LEU A 42 13.55 -9.38 18.00
N LYS A 43 14.69 -8.71 18.26
CA LYS A 43 14.76 -7.25 18.41
C LYS A 43 15.31 -6.61 17.14
N ILE A 44 14.44 -6.21 16.22
CA ILE A 44 14.81 -5.63 14.91
C ILE A 44 15.68 -4.40 15.09
N SER A 45 15.32 -3.50 16.01
CA SER A 45 16.09 -2.29 16.31
C SER A 45 17.55 -2.59 16.70
N GLN A 46 17.83 -3.73 17.34
CA GLN A 46 19.18 -4.12 17.76
C GLN A 46 19.98 -4.83 16.68
N ILE A 47 19.33 -5.61 15.81
CA ILE A 47 20.03 -6.38 14.77
C ILE A 47 20.34 -5.56 13.52
N THR A 48 19.75 -4.37 13.36
CA THR A 48 20.03 -3.49 12.20
C THR A 48 21.50 -3.06 12.09
N GLY A 49 22.25 -3.09 13.20
CA GLY A 49 23.70 -2.89 13.20
C GLY A 49 24.54 -4.11 12.79
N ASP A 50 23.92 -5.26 12.51
CA ASP A 50 24.58 -6.51 12.13
C ASP A 50 23.96 -7.05 10.83
N ASP A 51 24.59 -6.73 9.69
CA ASP A 51 24.10 -7.07 8.35
C ASP A 51 23.80 -8.56 8.16
N LYS A 52 24.54 -9.45 8.83
CA LYS A 52 24.30 -10.91 8.73
C LYS A 52 23.01 -11.30 9.44
N LYS A 53 22.78 -10.78 10.64
CA LYS A 53 21.55 -11.05 11.40
C LYS A 53 20.34 -10.43 10.71
N LEU A 54 20.46 -9.19 10.23
CA LEU A 54 19.38 -8.54 9.51
C LEU A 54 19.06 -9.25 8.19
N THR A 55 20.07 -9.69 7.43
CA THR A 55 19.88 -10.52 6.23
C THR A 55 19.12 -11.81 6.55
N ALA A 56 19.51 -12.52 7.61
CA ALA A 56 18.83 -13.75 8.03
C ALA A 56 17.36 -13.48 8.42
N ALA A 57 17.09 -12.41 9.17
CA ALA A 57 15.74 -12.01 9.53
C ALA A 57 14.90 -11.66 8.29
N LEU A 58 15.46 -10.90 7.35
CA LEU A 58 14.78 -10.54 6.10
C LEU A 58 14.47 -11.77 5.24
N GLN A 59 15.40 -12.71 5.08
CA GLN A 59 15.15 -13.96 4.35
C GLN A 59 14.04 -14.81 4.98
N GLN A 60 13.92 -14.76 6.30
CA GLN A 60 12.92 -15.52 7.05
C GLN A 60 11.54 -14.84 7.08
N LEU A 61 11.49 -13.51 7.21
CA LEU A 61 10.28 -12.75 7.51
C LEU A 61 9.77 -11.90 6.35
N GLY A 62 10.64 -11.53 5.41
CA GLY A 62 10.40 -10.46 4.45
C GLY A 62 10.53 -9.06 5.07
N ILE A 63 10.53 -8.02 4.22
CA ILE A 63 10.63 -6.62 4.66
C ILE A 63 9.39 -6.24 5.46
N ARG A 64 8.19 -6.56 4.97
CA ARG A 64 6.92 -6.15 5.60
C ARG A 64 6.85 -6.57 7.07
N LYS A 65 7.07 -7.86 7.35
CA LYS A 65 6.99 -8.36 8.72
C LYS A 65 8.13 -7.80 9.60
N THR A 66 9.31 -7.59 9.02
CA THR A 66 10.43 -6.96 9.71
C THR A 66 10.10 -5.51 10.10
N MET A 67 9.47 -4.74 9.20
CA MET A 67 8.99 -3.38 9.45
C MET A 67 7.87 -3.35 10.49
N GLU A 68 6.90 -4.27 10.44
CA GLU A 68 5.86 -4.38 11.48
C GLU A 68 6.44 -4.56 12.88
N ILE A 69 7.46 -5.42 13.02
CA ILE A 69 8.13 -5.64 14.31
C ILE A 69 8.89 -4.39 14.75
N LEU A 70 9.64 -3.74 13.85
CA LEU A 70 10.35 -2.49 14.14
C LEU A 70 9.39 -1.37 14.57
N LEU A 71 8.26 -1.24 13.88
CA LEU A 71 7.23 -0.25 14.21
C LEU A 71 6.61 -0.52 15.58
N ALA A 72 6.36 -1.79 15.92
CA ALA A 72 5.88 -2.17 17.24
C ALA A 72 6.91 -1.88 18.34
N GLU A 73 8.20 -2.17 18.10
CA GLU A 73 9.29 -1.87 19.04
C GLU A 73 9.41 -0.37 19.34
N SER A 74 9.29 0.45 18.31
CA SER A 74 9.35 1.92 18.42
C SER A 74 8.05 2.55 18.95
N ALA A 75 7.00 1.75 19.19
CA ALA A 75 5.66 2.27 19.47
C ALA A 75 5.20 3.32 18.45
N GLY A 76 5.35 2.98 17.15
CA GLY A 76 5.02 3.90 16.06
C GLY A 76 6.01 5.06 15.90
N GLY A 77 7.26 4.92 16.37
CA GLY A 77 8.26 5.99 16.41
C GLY A 77 8.30 6.80 17.72
N SER A 78 7.36 6.58 18.65
CA SER A 78 7.25 7.37 19.88
C SER A 78 8.36 7.08 20.90
N ASN A 79 8.83 5.82 20.96
CA ASN A 79 9.88 5.42 21.90
C ASN A 79 11.27 5.79 21.38
N PHE A 80 11.49 5.67 20.07
CA PHE A 80 12.72 6.03 19.37
C PHE A 80 12.43 6.19 17.88
N ASP A 81 13.23 7.00 17.20
CA ASP A 81 13.19 7.13 15.74
C ASP A 81 13.66 5.83 15.06
N CYS A 82 12.77 5.22 14.28
CA CYS A 82 13.00 3.97 13.57
C CYS A 82 13.42 4.15 12.10
N HIS A 83 13.60 5.39 11.62
CA HIS A 83 13.86 5.68 10.21
C HIS A 83 15.15 5.06 9.68
N GLN A 84 16.26 5.26 10.38
CA GLN A 84 17.57 4.77 9.94
C GLN A 84 17.63 3.23 9.92
N GLN A 85 16.93 2.58 10.84
CA GLN A 85 16.75 1.13 10.85
C GLN A 85 15.89 0.70 9.65
N ALA A 86 14.83 1.44 9.32
CA ALA A 86 14.00 1.19 8.14
C ALA A 86 14.79 1.36 6.84
N HIS A 87 15.65 2.39 6.71
CA HIS A 87 16.62 2.51 5.61
C HIS A 87 17.45 1.26 5.46
N LYS A 88 18.05 0.78 6.55
CA LYS A 88 18.89 -0.41 6.52
C LYS A 88 18.12 -1.67 6.11
N ILE A 89 16.88 -1.83 6.59
CA ILE A 89 15.94 -2.88 6.17
C ILE A 89 15.69 -2.81 4.66
N GLY A 90 15.40 -1.62 4.13
CA GLY A 90 15.20 -1.38 2.69
C GLY A 90 16.43 -1.70 1.85
N ARG A 91 17.61 -1.21 2.27
CA ARG A 91 18.88 -1.41 1.56
C ARG A 91 19.22 -2.88 1.39
N ILE A 92 19.21 -3.63 2.50
CA ILE A 92 19.48 -5.08 2.48
C ILE A 92 18.33 -5.82 1.80
N GLY A 93 17.09 -5.40 2.07
CA GLY A 93 15.88 -5.96 1.47
C GLY A 93 15.93 -5.91 -0.06
N TYR A 94 16.37 -4.81 -0.66
CA TYR A 94 16.53 -4.71 -2.11
C TYR A 94 17.58 -5.67 -2.67
N HIS A 95 18.70 -5.91 -1.97
CA HIS A 95 19.66 -6.92 -2.42
C HIS A 95 19.06 -8.34 -2.46
N ILE A 96 18.12 -8.65 -1.56
CA ILE A 96 17.47 -9.96 -1.46
C ILE A 96 16.30 -10.09 -2.43
N PHE A 97 15.41 -9.09 -2.45
CA PHE A 97 14.09 -9.15 -3.08
C PHE A 97 14.00 -8.34 -4.38
N LYS A 98 15.00 -7.51 -4.68
CA LYS A 98 15.02 -6.61 -5.85
C LYS A 98 13.73 -5.77 -5.91
N ALA A 99 13.02 -5.80 -7.04
CA ALA A 99 11.75 -5.10 -7.26
C ALA A 99 10.76 -5.25 -6.10
N GLU A 100 10.63 -6.48 -5.60
CA GLU A 100 9.65 -6.86 -4.58
C GLU A 100 9.91 -6.13 -3.24
N ALA A 101 11.12 -5.58 -3.03
CA ALA A 101 11.42 -4.77 -1.85
C ALA A 101 10.52 -3.52 -1.76
N PHE A 102 10.18 -2.90 -2.88
CA PHE A 102 9.27 -1.75 -2.90
C PHE A 102 7.88 -2.19 -2.44
N ARG A 103 7.30 -3.24 -3.01
CA ARG A 103 5.98 -3.77 -2.60
C ARG A 103 5.90 -4.22 -1.14
N GLN A 104 7.00 -4.74 -0.59
CA GLN A 104 7.03 -5.19 0.80
C GLN A 104 7.27 -4.04 1.80
N SER A 105 7.64 -2.85 1.32
CA SER A 105 7.80 -1.66 2.14
C SER A 105 6.46 -0.94 2.33
N ASP A 106 6.40 -0.03 3.30
CA ASP A 106 5.26 0.87 3.51
C ASP A 106 5.78 2.22 4.05
N ALA A 107 4.89 3.19 4.27
CA ALA A 107 5.25 4.52 4.76
C ALA A 107 5.64 4.54 6.26
N SER A 108 5.60 3.40 6.96
CA SER A 108 5.99 3.32 8.37
C SER A 108 7.47 3.66 8.56
N CYS A 109 7.81 4.18 9.74
CA CYS A 109 9.16 4.67 10.01
C CYS A 109 9.64 5.65 8.92
N HIS A 110 8.74 6.56 8.54
CA HIS A 110 9.02 7.64 7.62
C HIS A 110 9.48 7.15 6.24
N SER A 111 8.77 6.16 5.68
CA SER A 111 9.09 5.53 4.38
C SER A 111 10.51 4.97 4.28
N GLY A 112 11.18 4.72 5.41
CA GLY A 112 12.62 4.44 5.40
C GLY A 112 12.99 3.21 4.58
N ALA A 113 12.15 2.17 4.56
CA ALA A 113 12.39 0.98 3.74
C ALA A 113 12.31 1.29 2.23
N TYR A 114 11.40 2.17 1.80
CA TYR A 114 11.36 2.65 0.41
C TYR A 114 12.62 3.41 0.03
N HIS A 115 13.06 4.34 0.89
CA HIS A 115 14.28 5.12 0.66
C HIS A 115 15.50 4.20 0.56
N GLY A 116 15.66 3.29 1.52
CA GLY A 116 16.75 2.32 1.52
C GLY A 116 16.78 1.43 0.29
N ALA A 117 15.62 0.95 -0.17
CA ALA A 117 15.52 0.15 -1.38
C ALA A 117 15.92 0.97 -2.63
N MET A 118 15.47 2.22 -2.71
CA MET A 118 15.83 3.15 -3.80
C MET A 118 17.32 3.46 -3.81
N GLU A 119 17.93 3.74 -2.66
CA GLU A 119 19.37 4.01 -2.56
C GLU A 119 20.20 2.84 -3.11
N THR A 120 19.88 1.61 -2.71
CA THR A 120 20.57 0.43 -3.24
C THR A 120 20.33 0.26 -4.73
N PHE A 121 19.09 0.45 -5.20
CA PHE A 121 18.76 0.38 -6.62
C PHE A 121 19.56 1.39 -7.46
N LEU A 122 19.59 2.66 -7.05
CA LEU A 122 20.33 3.72 -7.74
C LEU A 122 21.84 3.48 -7.70
N ASN A 123 22.36 2.95 -6.60
CA ASN A 123 23.77 2.57 -6.49
C ASN A 123 24.14 1.41 -7.43
N GLU A 124 23.23 0.45 -7.66
CA GLU A 124 23.46 -0.68 -8.57
C GLU A 124 23.28 -0.30 -10.05
N GLN A 125 22.28 0.53 -10.38
CA GLN A 125 21.83 0.77 -11.76
C GLN A 125 22.27 2.12 -12.33
N GLY A 126 22.74 3.03 -11.49
CA GLY A 126 23.00 4.41 -11.87
C GLY A 126 21.72 5.20 -12.16
N THR A 127 21.89 6.51 -12.38
CA THR A 127 20.78 7.45 -12.58
C THR A 127 20.51 7.78 -14.05
N GLU A 128 21.44 7.44 -14.95
CA GLU A 128 21.36 7.82 -16.37
C GLU A 128 20.15 7.21 -17.11
N ASN A 129 19.65 6.05 -16.66
CA ASN A 129 18.51 5.34 -17.28
C ASN A 129 17.39 5.05 -16.28
N LEU A 130 17.22 5.93 -15.28
CA LEU A 130 16.32 5.75 -14.14
C LEU A 130 14.92 5.25 -14.57
N ALA A 131 14.27 5.94 -15.49
CA ALA A 131 12.93 5.59 -15.95
C ALA A 131 12.86 4.21 -16.63
N SER A 132 13.81 3.88 -17.51
CA SER A 132 13.83 2.56 -18.14
C SER A 132 14.09 1.44 -17.14
N ASN A 133 14.88 1.71 -16.09
CA ASN A 133 15.20 0.73 -15.07
C ASN A 133 13.99 0.50 -14.15
N ILE A 134 13.32 1.56 -13.72
CA ILE A 134 12.06 1.48 -12.97
C ILE A 134 11.00 0.71 -13.77
N ASP A 135 10.80 1.05 -15.04
CA ASP A 135 9.80 0.39 -15.88
C ASP A 135 10.05 -1.11 -16.02
N LYS A 136 11.31 -1.55 -16.12
CA LYS A 136 11.63 -2.98 -16.19
C LYS A 136 11.28 -3.68 -14.88
N ILE A 137 11.70 -3.10 -13.76
CA ILE A 137 11.57 -3.69 -12.42
C ILE A 137 10.12 -3.73 -11.97
N CYS A 138 9.35 -2.66 -12.18
CA CYS A 138 7.95 -2.63 -11.77
C CYS A 138 7.00 -3.39 -12.72
N LYS A 139 7.43 -3.77 -13.93
CA LYS A 139 6.63 -4.62 -14.83
C LYS A 139 6.67 -6.11 -14.48
N ASP A 140 7.62 -6.54 -13.65
CA ASP A 140 7.75 -7.93 -13.21
C ASP A 140 6.64 -8.35 -12.21
N PHE A 141 5.75 -7.43 -11.81
CA PHE A 141 4.62 -7.73 -10.95
C PHE A 141 3.39 -8.18 -11.75
N ASP A 142 2.82 -9.32 -11.35
CA ASP A 142 1.69 -9.97 -12.04
C ASP A 142 0.36 -9.19 -11.92
N THR A 143 0.18 -8.42 -10.84
CA THR A 143 -1.05 -7.66 -10.59
C THR A 143 -0.86 -6.17 -10.83
N SER A 144 -1.89 -5.50 -11.38
CA SER A 144 -1.91 -4.04 -11.51
C SER A 144 -1.71 -3.32 -10.16
N PHE A 145 -2.22 -3.87 -9.06
CA PHE A 145 -1.98 -3.32 -7.73
C PHE A 145 -0.52 -3.47 -7.29
N GLY A 146 0.13 -4.60 -7.56
CA GLY A 146 1.57 -4.77 -7.30
C GLY A 146 2.42 -3.78 -8.10
N GLN A 147 2.09 -3.55 -9.38
CA GLN A 147 2.75 -2.54 -10.21
C GLN A 147 2.55 -1.12 -9.65
N PHE A 148 1.33 -0.80 -9.21
CA PHE A 148 1.03 0.48 -8.55
C PHE A 148 1.90 0.69 -7.31
N GLU A 149 1.94 -0.28 -6.39
CA GLU A 149 2.72 -0.18 -5.15
C GLU A 149 4.23 0.02 -5.43
N CYS A 150 4.77 -0.68 -6.43
CA CYS A 150 6.16 -0.49 -6.85
C CYS A 150 6.42 0.94 -7.34
N LEU A 151 5.59 1.44 -8.26
CA LEU A 151 5.72 2.77 -8.84
C LEU A 151 5.45 3.89 -7.82
N HIS A 152 4.55 3.65 -6.88
CA HIS A 152 4.29 4.53 -5.74
C HIS A 152 5.53 4.62 -4.83
N GLY A 153 6.09 3.47 -4.41
CA GLY A 153 7.33 3.38 -3.66
C GLY A 153 8.52 4.09 -4.32
N VAL A 154 8.60 4.01 -5.65
CA VAL A 154 9.57 4.77 -6.45
C VAL A 154 9.41 6.28 -6.26
N GLY A 155 8.18 6.79 -6.22
CA GLY A 155 7.91 8.22 -5.98
C GLY A 155 8.50 8.73 -4.66
N HIS A 156 8.38 7.95 -3.57
CA HIS A 156 9.03 8.26 -2.29
C HIS A 156 10.55 8.35 -2.44
N GLY A 157 11.15 7.29 -2.99
CA GLY A 157 12.59 7.20 -3.12
C GLY A 157 13.21 8.27 -4.03
N VAL A 158 12.57 8.58 -5.17
CA VAL A 158 13.07 9.61 -6.10
C VAL A 158 13.00 11.00 -5.46
N LEU A 159 11.91 11.33 -4.74
CA LEU A 159 11.83 12.61 -4.03
C LEU A 159 12.93 12.74 -2.98
N ALA A 160 13.15 11.70 -2.18
CA ALA A 160 14.20 11.69 -1.17
C ALA A 160 15.60 11.80 -1.79
N TYR A 161 15.84 11.10 -2.90
CA TYR A 161 17.11 11.15 -3.64
C TYR A 161 17.42 12.54 -4.20
N LEU A 162 16.40 13.25 -4.68
CA LEU A 162 16.52 14.60 -5.24
C LEU A 162 16.46 15.70 -4.18
N ASP A 163 16.75 15.39 -2.92
CA ASP A 163 16.72 16.31 -1.79
C ASP A 163 15.42 17.12 -1.71
N TYR A 164 14.30 16.42 -1.96
CA TYR A 164 12.95 16.97 -1.93
C TYR A 164 12.71 18.09 -2.95
N ASP A 165 13.45 18.14 -4.07
CA ASP A 165 13.06 18.97 -5.21
C ASP A 165 11.83 18.36 -5.91
N LEU A 166 10.65 18.91 -5.60
CA LEU A 166 9.36 18.44 -6.11
C LEU A 166 9.26 18.61 -7.63
N GLN A 167 9.80 19.69 -8.20
CA GLN A 167 9.70 19.95 -9.64
C GLN A 167 10.61 19.00 -10.42
N GLN A 168 11.83 18.79 -9.94
CA GLN A 168 12.73 17.81 -10.54
C GLN A 168 12.18 16.39 -10.43
N THR A 169 11.54 16.05 -9.30
CA THR A 169 10.89 14.74 -9.11
C THR A 169 9.74 14.53 -10.09
N VAL A 170 8.90 15.55 -10.32
CA VAL A 170 7.88 15.51 -11.38
C VAL A 170 8.51 15.21 -12.73
N ASP A 171 9.62 15.86 -13.07
CA ASP A 171 10.29 15.66 -14.35
C ASP A 171 10.89 14.27 -14.50
N GLU A 172 11.37 13.64 -13.41
CA GLU A 172 11.78 12.24 -13.41
C GLU A 172 10.58 11.28 -13.56
N CYS A 173 9.50 11.47 -12.79
CA CYS A 173 8.30 10.64 -12.89
C CYS A 173 7.68 10.69 -14.30
N LYS A 174 7.73 11.85 -14.99
CA LYS A 174 7.25 12.01 -16.38
C LYS A 174 7.99 11.14 -17.41
N LYS A 175 9.21 10.72 -17.12
CA LYS A 175 9.99 9.86 -18.02
C LYS A 175 9.51 8.41 -18.01
N LEU A 176 8.67 8.02 -17.04
CA LEU A 176 8.08 6.68 -16.95
C LEU A 176 7.06 6.43 -18.08
N ASN A 177 6.96 5.18 -18.51
CA ASN A 177 6.12 4.81 -19.64
C ASN A 177 4.64 4.70 -19.26
N GLY A 178 3.85 5.69 -19.69
CA GLY A 178 2.39 5.68 -19.63
C GLY A 178 1.82 6.34 -18.37
N SER A 179 0.56 6.79 -18.48
CA SER A 179 -0.10 7.59 -17.43
C SER A 179 -0.22 6.84 -16.10
N PHE A 180 -0.41 5.52 -16.13
CA PHE A 180 -0.47 4.72 -14.90
C PHE A 180 0.83 4.80 -14.10
N ALA A 181 1.98 4.66 -14.75
CA ALA A 181 3.28 4.70 -14.08
C ALA A 181 3.61 6.11 -13.56
N GLN A 182 3.36 7.12 -14.39
CA GLN A 182 3.54 8.52 -14.02
C GLN A 182 2.67 8.91 -12.82
N ASN A 183 1.37 8.61 -12.86
CA ASN A 183 0.44 8.94 -11.78
C ASN A 183 0.75 8.20 -10.48
N SER A 184 1.18 6.94 -10.56
CA SER A 184 1.58 6.18 -9.37
C SER A 184 2.81 6.81 -8.70
N CYS A 185 3.82 7.19 -9.51
CA CYS A 185 5.02 7.90 -9.05
C CYS A 185 4.67 9.27 -8.42
N PHE A 186 3.82 10.07 -9.08
CA PHE A 186 3.33 11.34 -8.54
C PHE A 186 2.65 11.16 -7.18
N GLY A 187 1.80 10.14 -7.04
CA GLY A 187 1.11 9.86 -5.77
C GLY A 187 2.09 9.62 -4.61
N GLY A 188 3.14 8.82 -4.85
CA GLY A 188 4.15 8.53 -3.83
C GLY A 188 4.97 9.76 -3.43
N MET A 189 5.41 10.56 -4.41
CA MET A 189 6.16 11.79 -4.10
C MET A 189 5.31 12.83 -3.35
N PHE A 190 4.03 13.02 -3.70
CA PHE A 190 3.18 13.98 -3.00
C PHE A 190 2.87 13.50 -1.58
N MET A 191 2.67 12.18 -1.39
CA MET A 191 2.52 11.60 -0.06
C MET A 191 3.77 11.85 0.79
N GLU A 192 4.96 11.52 0.28
CA GLU A 192 6.23 11.73 0.98
C GLU A 192 6.43 13.20 1.34
N ASN A 193 6.16 14.12 0.41
CA ASN A 193 6.24 15.55 0.67
C ASN A 193 5.37 15.97 1.88
N ILE A 194 4.11 15.54 1.92
CA ILE A 194 3.22 15.90 3.03
C ILE A 194 3.65 15.26 4.34
N LEU A 195 4.07 13.99 4.32
CA LEU A 195 4.56 13.32 5.53
C LEU A 195 5.79 14.04 6.10
N THR A 196 6.75 14.41 5.26
CA THR A 196 7.95 15.18 5.66
C THR A 196 7.59 16.54 6.23
N ALA A 197 6.65 17.25 5.61
CA ALA A 197 6.12 18.52 6.13
C ALA A 197 5.48 18.39 7.53
N GLN A 198 4.88 17.23 7.83
CA GLN A 198 4.27 16.94 9.13
C GLN A 198 5.28 16.50 10.20
N GLY A 199 6.56 16.42 9.86
CA GLY A 199 7.58 15.78 10.72
C GLY A 199 7.38 14.27 10.85
N LEU A 200 6.60 13.69 9.93
CA LEU A 200 6.36 12.26 9.76
C LEU A 200 7.08 11.69 8.53
N GLY A 201 7.99 12.46 7.93
CA GLY A 201 8.99 11.98 6.99
C GLY A 201 10.35 11.86 7.66
N ALA A 202 11.39 11.63 6.86
CA ALA A 202 12.75 11.39 7.39
C ALA A 202 13.10 12.45 8.45
N GLY A 203 13.59 12.01 9.61
CA GLY A 203 13.68 12.82 10.83
C GLY A 203 14.42 14.15 10.67
N THR A 204 14.27 15.01 11.68
CA THR A 204 14.90 16.35 11.74
C THR A 204 16.43 16.25 11.62
N GLY A 205 16.93 16.30 10.39
CA GLY A 205 18.36 16.19 10.08
C GLY A 205 18.65 15.55 8.73
N ASP A 206 17.85 14.56 8.30
CA ASP A 206 18.16 13.78 7.10
C ASP A 206 17.47 14.33 5.85
N HIS A 207 16.19 14.75 5.97
CA HIS A 207 15.51 15.49 4.90
C HIS A 207 14.49 16.49 5.45
N THR A 208 14.31 17.61 4.75
CA THR A 208 13.25 18.60 5.04
C THR A 208 12.60 19.02 3.73
N THR A 209 11.33 19.42 3.78
CA THR A 209 10.64 19.97 2.61
C THR A 209 10.27 21.42 2.81
N ASN A 210 10.43 22.21 1.74
CA ASN A 210 9.91 23.57 1.62
C ASN A 210 8.67 23.64 0.71
N TRP A 211 8.14 22.49 0.29
CA TRP A 211 7.01 22.37 -0.64
C TRP A 211 5.66 22.29 0.05
N VAL A 212 5.52 23.00 1.16
CA VAL A 212 4.27 23.30 1.84
C VAL A 212 4.32 24.73 2.38
N LYS A 213 3.18 25.36 2.58
CA LYS A 213 3.10 26.73 3.11
C LYS A 213 2.10 26.80 4.26
N GLN A 214 2.42 27.64 5.24
CA GLN A 214 1.57 27.89 6.41
C GLN A 214 0.37 28.76 6.06
N ASP A 215 0.50 29.61 5.05
CA ASP A 215 -0.47 30.62 4.60
C ASP A 215 -1.14 30.28 3.26
N ASP A 216 -0.74 29.19 2.61
CA ASP A 216 -1.35 28.68 1.38
C ASP A 216 -1.64 27.16 1.53
N PRO A 217 -2.87 26.79 1.92
CA PRO A 217 -3.29 25.40 2.08
C PRO A 217 -3.29 24.60 0.78
N HIS A 218 -3.19 25.25 -0.38
CA HIS A 218 -3.23 24.64 -1.70
C HIS A 218 -1.84 24.50 -2.35
N PHE A 219 -0.80 25.08 -1.75
CA PHE A 219 0.59 24.89 -2.17
C PHE A 219 1.11 23.51 -1.70
N PRO A 220 1.76 22.72 -2.57
CA PRO A 220 2.35 23.11 -3.85
C PRO A 220 1.43 22.90 -5.05
N CYS A 221 0.25 22.30 -4.89
CA CYS A 221 -0.63 21.96 -6.00
C CYS A 221 -0.97 23.17 -6.89
N SER A 222 -1.07 24.36 -6.32
CA SER A 222 -1.37 25.61 -7.03
C SER A 222 -0.35 26.03 -8.10
N ILE A 223 0.85 25.42 -8.15
CA ILE A 223 1.90 25.78 -9.11
C ILE A 223 1.94 24.88 -10.35
N PHE A 224 1.16 23.79 -10.36
CA PHE A 224 1.12 22.85 -11.47
C PHE A 224 -0.08 23.13 -12.38
N ASP A 225 0.12 23.01 -13.69
CA ASP A 225 -0.94 23.23 -14.68
C ASP A 225 -1.47 21.92 -15.31
N GLN A 226 -0.73 20.83 -15.18
CA GLN A 226 -1.11 19.54 -15.78
C GLN A 226 -2.13 18.83 -14.90
N GLU A 227 -3.28 18.47 -15.49
CA GLU A 227 -4.42 17.89 -14.78
C GLU A 227 -4.07 16.61 -14.01
N ASP A 228 -3.29 15.71 -14.61
CA ASP A 228 -2.87 14.46 -13.97
C ASP A 228 -2.05 14.72 -12.69
N ILE A 229 -1.11 15.66 -12.73
CA ILE A 229 -0.29 16.05 -11.56
C ILE A 229 -1.16 16.72 -10.50
N LEU A 230 -2.04 17.63 -10.93
CA LEU A 230 -2.97 18.33 -10.05
C LEU A 230 -3.87 17.34 -9.31
N VAL A 231 -4.41 16.33 -10.00
CA VAL A 231 -5.22 15.28 -9.38
C VAL A 231 -4.42 14.54 -8.32
N GLN A 232 -3.20 14.10 -8.63
CA GLN A 232 -2.36 13.38 -7.66
C GLN A 232 -1.97 14.24 -6.44
N CYS A 233 -1.68 15.52 -6.66
CA CYS A 233 -1.36 16.44 -5.57
C CYS A 233 -2.58 16.68 -4.65
N TYR A 234 -3.73 17.01 -5.22
CA TYR A 234 -4.96 17.21 -4.45
C TYR A 234 -5.49 15.93 -3.82
N GLN A 235 -5.09 14.77 -4.33
CA GLN A 235 -5.34 13.47 -3.69
C GLN A 235 -4.54 13.26 -2.41
N MET A 236 -3.64 14.16 -2.00
CA MET A 236 -2.93 14.11 -0.71
C MET A 236 -3.03 15.41 0.10
N GLN A 237 -3.31 16.54 -0.56
CA GLN A 237 -3.20 17.89 0.03
C GLN A 237 -4.03 18.13 1.30
N THR A 238 -5.17 17.45 1.48
CA THR A 238 -6.00 17.63 2.69
C THR A 238 -5.29 17.22 3.98
N SER A 239 -4.27 16.35 3.91
CA SER A 239 -3.47 16.01 5.09
C SER A 239 -2.71 17.24 5.60
N TRP A 240 -2.18 18.08 4.71
CA TRP A 240 -1.57 19.36 5.10
C TRP A 240 -2.62 20.35 5.61
N MET A 241 -3.78 20.42 4.96
CA MET A 241 -4.88 21.27 5.43
C MET A 241 -5.34 20.88 6.85
N LEU A 242 -5.33 19.59 7.19
CA LEU A 242 -5.58 19.12 8.55
C LEU A 242 -4.50 19.60 9.52
N THR A 243 -3.22 19.54 9.13
CA THR A 243 -2.13 20.09 9.97
C THR A 243 -2.34 21.57 10.25
N LEU A 244 -2.62 22.38 9.23
CA LEU A 244 -2.89 23.82 9.38
C LEU A 244 -4.14 24.09 10.23
N SER A 245 -5.17 23.26 10.09
CA SER A 245 -6.44 23.42 10.79
C SER A 245 -6.46 22.88 12.22
N LYS A 246 -5.35 22.28 12.68
CA LYS A 246 -5.25 21.52 13.94
C LYS A 246 -6.24 20.36 13.98
N TYR A 247 -6.30 19.62 12.88
CA TYR A 247 -7.15 18.44 12.66
C TYR A 247 -8.67 18.70 12.73
N SER A 248 -9.10 19.93 12.42
CA SER A 248 -10.53 20.23 12.25
C SER A 248 -10.97 19.84 10.85
N PHE A 249 -11.80 18.80 10.77
CA PHE A 249 -12.38 18.31 9.53
C PHE A 249 -13.37 19.32 8.94
N GLU A 250 -14.14 20.05 9.76
CA GLU A 250 -15.05 21.10 9.30
C GLU A 250 -14.31 22.20 8.54
N LYS A 251 -13.15 22.62 9.05
CA LYS A 251 -12.30 23.62 8.38
C LYS A 251 -11.76 23.09 7.05
N VAL A 252 -11.35 21.83 6.99
CA VAL A 252 -10.87 21.22 5.73
C VAL A 252 -12.00 21.06 4.72
N ALA A 253 -13.21 20.72 5.16
CA ALA A 253 -14.38 20.67 4.28
C ALA A 253 -14.70 22.05 3.67
N ALA A 254 -14.55 23.13 4.46
CA ALA A 254 -14.66 24.49 3.96
C ALA A 254 -13.53 24.83 2.99
N GLU A 255 -12.29 24.45 3.31
CA GLU A 255 -11.11 24.73 2.46
C GLU A 255 -11.17 23.97 1.12
N CYS A 256 -11.70 22.76 1.09
CA CYS A 256 -11.87 22.03 -0.18
C CYS A 256 -12.77 22.74 -1.19
N GLN A 257 -13.68 23.64 -0.75
CA GLN A 257 -14.47 24.46 -1.66
C GLN A 257 -13.65 25.55 -2.36
N ASN A 258 -12.47 25.88 -1.81
CA ASN A 258 -11.55 26.87 -2.38
C ASN A 258 -10.59 26.25 -3.42
N ALA A 259 -10.61 24.92 -3.59
CA ALA A 259 -9.86 24.26 -4.65
C ALA A 259 -10.34 24.72 -6.04
N PRO A 260 -9.50 24.64 -7.09
CA PRO A 260 -9.93 24.83 -8.46
C PRO A 260 -11.17 23.98 -8.76
N LYS A 261 -12.11 24.52 -9.54
CA LYS A 261 -13.43 23.88 -9.76
C LYS A 261 -13.35 22.41 -10.19
N SER A 262 -12.38 22.06 -11.03
CA SER A 262 -12.14 20.69 -11.50
C SER A 262 -11.61 19.74 -10.41
N LEU A 263 -11.09 20.28 -9.30
CA LEU A 263 -10.40 19.53 -8.24
C LEU A 263 -11.16 19.50 -6.92
N ILE A 264 -12.32 20.17 -6.79
CA ILE A 264 -13.13 20.13 -5.57
C ILE A 264 -13.51 18.69 -5.20
N SER A 265 -13.99 17.90 -6.17
CA SER A 265 -14.30 16.47 -5.95
C SER A 265 -13.07 15.67 -5.51
N THR A 266 -11.91 15.94 -6.13
CA THR A 266 -10.64 15.31 -5.75
C THR A 266 -10.23 15.66 -4.32
N CYS A 267 -10.42 16.92 -3.91
CA CYS A 267 -10.17 17.36 -2.54
C CYS A 267 -11.07 16.61 -1.54
N PHE A 268 -12.36 16.45 -1.83
CA PHE A 268 -13.25 15.66 -0.96
C PHE A 268 -12.94 14.17 -0.94
N ARG A 269 -12.35 13.64 -2.01
CA ARG A 269 -11.80 12.28 -2.00
C ARG A 269 -10.58 12.17 -1.08
N SER A 270 -9.69 13.17 -1.13
CA SER A 270 -8.55 13.26 -0.21
C SER A 270 -9.00 13.40 1.25
N TYR A 271 -10.04 14.19 1.51
CA TYR A 271 -10.69 14.30 2.82
C TYR A 271 -11.17 12.94 3.32
N GLY A 272 -11.81 12.15 2.45
CA GLY A 272 -12.25 10.80 2.76
C GLY A 272 -11.10 9.87 3.17
N ARG A 273 -9.98 9.95 2.47
CA ARG A 273 -8.75 9.22 2.80
C ARG A 273 -8.30 9.55 4.23
N ASP A 274 -8.21 10.83 4.57
CA ASP A 274 -7.82 11.27 5.91
C ASP A 274 -8.84 10.89 6.99
N ALA A 275 -10.14 10.90 6.65
CA ALA A 275 -11.18 10.44 7.55
C ALA A 275 -10.97 8.98 7.93
N ALA A 276 -10.71 8.10 6.96
CA ALA A 276 -10.38 6.70 7.21
C ALA A 276 -9.06 6.53 7.97
N GLY A 277 -8.02 7.28 7.60
CA GLY A 277 -6.71 7.23 8.27
C GLY A 277 -6.80 7.58 9.76
N THR A 278 -7.45 8.70 10.09
CA THR A 278 -7.53 9.22 11.47
C THR A 278 -8.37 8.38 12.42
N VAL A 279 -9.35 7.62 11.90
CA VAL A 279 -10.19 6.71 12.71
C VAL A 279 -9.76 5.25 12.59
N LEU A 280 -8.55 5.00 12.08
CA LEU A 280 -7.99 3.67 11.90
C LEU A 280 -8.92 2.73 11.12
N ARG A 281 -9.57 3.27 10.07
CA ARG A 281 -10.51 2.58 9.16
C ARG A 281 -11.81 2.10 9.83
N ASN A 282 -12.14 2.60 11.03
CA ASN A 282 -13.42 2.31 11.68
C ASN A 282 -14.61 2.84 10.85
N PRO A 283 -15.57 2.00 10.39
CA PRO A 283 -16.67 2.45 9.55
C PRO A 283 -17.54 3.54 10.18
N SER A 284 -17.89 3.44 11.46
CA SER A 284 -18.71 4.44 12.14
C SER A 284 -18.01 5.80 12.22
N GLY A 285 -16.72 5.81 12.56
CA GLY A 285 -15.91 7.03 12.59
C GLY A 285 -15.73 7.68 11.20
N ILE A 286 -15.67 6.86 10.14
CA ILE A 286 -15.67 7.36 8.76
C ILE A 286 -16.99 8.06 8.45
N ILE A 287 -18.13 7.42 8.76
CA ILE A 287 -19.46 8.00 8.52
C ILE A 287 -19.65 9.31 9.29
N GLU A 288 -19.21 9.36 10.55
CA GLU A 288 -19.24 10.59 11.36
C GLU A 288 -18.49 11.73 10.66
N LYS A 289 -17.24 11.50 10.23
CA LYS A 289 -16.44 12.52 9.54
C LYS A 289 -16.97 12.88 8.15
N CYS A 290 -17.46 11.90 7.38
CA CYS A 290 -18.06 12.15 6.08
C CYS A 290 -19.43 12.84 6.19
N SER A 291 -20.11 12.79 7.34
CA SER A 291 -21.36 13.54 7.54
C SER A 291 -21.18 15.06 7.60
N LEU A 292 -19.93 15.53 7.77
CA LEU A 292 -19.59 16.95 7.78
C LEU A 292 -19.48 17.56 6.36
N VAL A 293 -19.45 16.73 5.31
CA VAL A 293 -19.33 17.21 3.94
C VAL A 293 -20.71 17.43 3.33
N ALA A 294 -20.83 18.37 2.39
CA ALA A 294 -22.07 18.58 1.68
C ALA A 294 -22.48 17.33 0.89
N ASP A 295 -23.78 17.11 0.79
CA ASP A 295 -24.39 15.96 0.12
C ASP A 295 -23.83 15.64 -1.27
N THR A 296 -23.54 16.68 -2.06
CA THR A 296 -22.95 16.58 -3.40
C THR A 296 -21.58 15.89 -3.41
N TYR A 297 -20.83 15.96 -2.30
CA TYR A 297 -19.47 15.40 -2.18
C TYR A 297 -19.39 14.19 -1.26
N LEU A 298 -20.52 13.74 -0.68
CA LEU A 298 -20.54 12.58 0.22
C LEU A 298 -19.98 11.32 -0.47
N ASN A 299 -20.31 11.12 -1.74
CA ASN A 299 -19.77 10.01 -2.52
C ASN A 299 -18.24 10.04 -2.65
N GLU A 300 -17.66 11.23 -2.83
CA GLU A 300 -16.20 11.38 -2.91
C GLU A 300 -15.53 11.07 -1.57
N CYS A 301 -16.12 11.53 -0.46
CA CYS A 301 -15.64 11.21 0.88
C CYS A 301 -15.66 9.70 1.15
N ILE A 302 -16.80 9.04 0.89
CA ILE A 302 -16.93 7.58 1.10
C ILE A 302 -15.96 6.82 0.20
N ARG A 303 -15.81 7.21 -1.06
CA ARG A 303 -14.88 6.57 -2.00
C ARG A 303 -13.43 6.72 -1.56
N GLY A 304 -13.02 7.91 -1.11
CA GLY A 304 -11.69 8.15 -0.56
C GLY A 304 -11.40 7.29 0.67
N ALA A 305 -12.37 7.20 1.57
CA ALA A 305 -12.25 6.38 2.78
C ALA A 305 -12.16 4.87 2.45
N GLN A 306 -12.98 4.41 1.51
CA GLN A 306 -13.00 3.01 1.07
C GLN A 306 -11.68 2.59 0.43
N ASN A 307 -11.05 3.45 -0.37
CA ASN A 307 -9.72 3.19 -0.93
C ASN A 307 -8.71 2.86 0.18
N VAL A 308 -8.67 3.63 1.26
CA VAL A 308 -7.76 3.35 2.40
C VAL A 308 -8.06 2.01 3.06
N ILE A 309 -9.32 1.60 3.18
CA ILE A 309 -9.65 0.28 3.71
C ILE A 309 -9.10 -0.82 2.79
N ILE A 310 -9.25 -0.63 1.47
CA ILE A 310 -8.79 -1.56 0.44
C ILE A 310 -7.26 -1.64 0.37
N ASP A 311 -6.56 -0.52 0.49
CA ASP A 311 -5.10 -0.48 0.36
C ASP A 311 -4.42 -1.17 1.56
N PHE A 312 -5.02 -1.09 2.75
CA PHE A 312 -4.54 -1.77 3.97
C PHE A 312 -5.20 -3.14 4.19
N TRP A 313 -5.71 -3.79 3.14
CA TRP A 313 -6.44 -5.05 3.24
C TRP A 313 -5.51 -6.23 3.58
N GLY A 314 -5.32 -6.46 4.88
CA GLY A 314 -4.51 -7.57 5.41
C GLY A 314 -5.31 -8.85 5.72
N PRO A 315 -4.63 -9.98 5.97
CA PRO A 315 -5.25 -11.31 6.17
C PRO A 315 -6.19 -11.41 7.39
N ASN A 316 -6.22 -10.42 8.28
CA ASN A 316 -7.00 -10.42 9.52
C ASN A 316 -8.03 -9.27 9.65
N LEU A 317 -8.33 -8.53 8.57
CA LEU A 317 -9.38 -7.51 8.59
C LEU A 317 -10.58 -7.92 7.75
N GLN A 318 -11.74 -7.81 8.40
CA GLN A 318 -13.02 -8.46 8.14
C GLN A 318 -13.77 -7.86 6.92
N ASN A 319 -15.09 -7.86 6.98
CA ASN A 319 -16.05 -7.17 6.12
C ASN A 319 -16.01 -5.63 6.21
N GLN A 320 -14.93 -4.96 6.65
CA GLN A 320 -14.92 -3.52 6.96
C GLN A 320 -15.35 -2.62 5.79
N ALA A 321 -14.85 -2.87 4.58
CA ALA A 321 -15.25 -2.12 3.39
C ALA A 321 -16.75 -2.31 3.07
N THR A 322 -17.26 -3.52 3.29
CA THR A 322 -18.68 -3.83 3.16
C THR A 322 -19.51 -3.19 4.27
N GLU A 323 -19.05 -3.21 5.53
CA GLU A 323 -19.72 -2.57 6.66
C GLU A 323 -19.81 -1.06 6.47
N LEU A 324 -18.76 -0.42 5.93
CA LEU A 324 -18.83 0.98 5.53
C LEU A 324 -19.98 1.21 4.54
N CYS A 325 -20.08 0.41 3.47
CA CYS A 325 -21.18 0.56 2.51
C CYS A 325 -22.56 0.31 3.13
N LYS A 326 -22.69 -0.62 4.09
CA LYS A 326 -23.96 -0.86 4.81
C LYS A 326 -24.44 0.36 5.58
N MET A 327 -23.50 1.09 6.19
CA MET A 327 -23.80 2.28 7.00
C MET A 327 -24.13 3.53 6.18
N VAL A 328 -23.81 3.57 4.88
CA VAL A 328 -24.24 4.67 4.00
C VAL A 328 -25.76 4.64 3.86
N THR A 329 -26.44 5.75 4.14
CA THR A 329 -27.91 5.80 4.12
C THR A 329 -28.50 6.27 2.80
N LYS A 330 -27.74 7.02 2.00
CA LYS A 330 -28.18 7.49 0.68
C LYS A 330 -28.02 6.42 -0.37
N ASP A 331 -29.09 6.10 -1.09
CA ASP A 331 -29.15 4.98 -2.03
C ASP A 331 -28.14 5.08 -3.18
N ASP A 332 -27.97 6.27 -3.76
CA ASP A 332 -27.02 6.53 -4.85
C ASP A 332 -25.56 6.37 -4.37
N VAL A 333 -25.23 6.91 -3.20
CA VAL A 333 -23.90 6.77 -2.59
C VAL A 333 -23.64 5.33 -2.15
N LYS A 334 -24.65 4.65 -1.58
CA LYS A 334 -24.54 3.23 -1.18
C LYS A 334 -24.27 2.36 -2.41
N ASN A 335 -25.01 2.58 -3.51
CA ASN A 335 -24.78 1.85 -4.76
C ASN A 335 -23.37 2.10 -5.32
N ALA A 336 -22.90 3.34 -5.29
CA ALA A 336 -21.53 3.68 -5.72
C ALA A 336 -20.46 3.02 -4.84
N CYS A 337 -20.65 2.97 -3.52
CA CYS A 337 -19.75 2.30 -2.57
C CYS A 337 -19.60 0.80 -2.89
N TYR A 338 -20.72 0.08 -3.08
CA TYR A 338 -20.66 -1.34 -3.45
C TYR A 338 -20.09 -1.57 -4.85
N SER A 339 -20.42 -0.70 -5.81
CA SER A 339 -19.89 -0.80 -7.18
C SER A 339 -18.38 -0.60 -7.22
N ASN A 340 -17.86 0.36 -6.46
CA ASN A 340 -16.42 0.58 -6.35
C ASN A 340 -15.73 -0.64 -5.73
N LEU A 341 -16.27 -1.18 -4.63
CA LEU A 341 -15.71 -2.38 -3.99
C LEU A 341 -15.67 -3.56 -4.96
N ALA A 342 -16.80 -3.90 -5.60
CA ALA A 342 -16.89 -5.00 -6.54
C ALA A 342 -15.88 -4.86 -7.70
N SER A 343 -15.74 -3.65 -8.26
CA SER A 343 -14.81 -3.40 -9.37
C SER A 343 -13.32 -3.58 -9.02
N ARG A 344 -12.97 -3.47 -7.73
CA ARG A 344 -11.58 -3.59 -7.26
C ARG A 344 -11.18 -5.04 -6.97
N LEU A 345 -12.15 -5.91 -6.64
CA LEU A 345 -11.88 -7.29 -6.22
C LEU A 345 -11.05 -8.11 -7.23
N PRO A 346 -11.34 -8.10 -8.55
CA PRO A 346 -10.52 -8.85 -9.51
C PRO A 346 -9.05 -8.41 -9.53
N GLY A 347 -8.79 -7.09 -9.40
CA GLY A 347 -7.43 -6.55 -9.42
C GLY A 347 -6.63 -6.82 -8.13
N LEU A 348 -7.32 -7.10 -7.02
CA LEU A 348 -6.71 -7.39 -5.72
C LEU A 348 -6.45 -8.88 -5.50
N PHE A 349 -7.35 -9.72 -6.00
CA PHE A 349 -7.43 -11.14 -5.64
C PHE A 349 -7.40 -12.07 -6.85
N GLU A 350 -7.42 -11.56 -8.07
CA GLU A 350 -7.50 -12.34 -9.33
C GLU A 350 -8.62 -13.40 -9.30
N SER A 351 -8.25 -14.68 -9.12
CA SER A 351 -9.15 -15.84 -9.06
C SER A 351 -9.30 -16.41 -7.64
N ASP A 352 -8.81 -15.72 -6.60
CA ASP A 352 -8.85 -16.22 -5.21
C ASP A 352 -10.30 -16.42 -4.75
N PRO A 353 -10.65 -17.61 -4.20
CA PRO A 353 -11.96 -17.88 -3.62
C PRO A 353 -12.46 -16.84 -2.59
N LYS A 354 -11.57 -16.03 -2.01
CA LYS A 354 -11.92 -14.90 -1.13
C LYS A 354 -12.86 -13.89 -1.77
N ILE A 355 -12.80 -13.70 -3.09
CA ILE A 355 -13.73 -12.83 -3.82
C ILE A 355 -15.18 -13.18 -3.48
N TYR A 356 -15.52 -14.48 -3.53
CA TYR A 356 -16.87 -14.96 -3.22
C TYR A 356 -17.26 -14.69 -1.77
N SER A 357 -16.32 -14.83 -0.83
CA SER A 357 -16.58 -14.53 0.59
C SER A 357 -16.93 -13.05 0.79
N ILE A 358 -16.19 -12.15 0.14
CA ILE A 358 -16.43 -10.71 0.21
C ILE A 358 -17.76 -10.35 -0.46
N CYS A 359 -18.01 -10.86 -1.66
CA CYS A 359 -19.26 -10.62 -2.37
C CYS A 359 -20.50 -11.13 -1.61
N ASN A 360 -20.39 -12.27 -0.91
CA ASN A 360 -21.47 -12.78 -0.05
C ASN A 360 -21.75 -11.88 1.16
N SER A 361 -20.79 -11.05 1.57
CA SER A 361 -20.98 -10.09 2.66
C SER A 361 -21.83 -8.88 2.26
N PHE A 362 -22.04 -8.65 0.96
CA PHE A 362 -22.84 -7.55 0.44
C PHE A 362 -24.32 -7.72 0.82
N GLU A 363 -25.01 -6.59 1.01
CA GLU A 363 -26.47 -6.59 1.11
C GLU A 363 -27.09 -7.26 -0.15
N PRO A 364 -28.18 -8.05 -0.02
CA PRO A 364 -28.70 -8.87 -1.11
C PRO A 364 -28.89 -8.15 -2.45
N LYS A 365 -29.35 -6.90 -2.42
CA LYS A 365 -29.58 -6.06 -3.60
C LYS A 365 -28.31 -5.79 -4.43
N TYR A 366 -27.13 -5.80 -3.81
CA TYR A 366 -25.86 -5.44 -4.46
C TYR A 366 -25.00 -6.64 -4.84
N ARG A 367 -25.39 -7.87 -4.48
CA ARG A 367 -24.62 -9.09 -4.80
C ARG A 367 -24.43 -9.29 -6.31
N GLN A 368 -25.40 -8.85 -7.12
CA GLN A 368 -25.32 -8.87 -8.58
C GLN A 368 -24.13 -8.08 -9.15
N LEU A 369 -23.57 -7.12 -8.40
CA LEU A 369 -22.37 -6.38 -8.82
C LEU A 369 -21.11 -7.26 -8.85
N CYS A 370 -21.17 -8.43 -8.22
CA CYS A 370 -20.12 -9.44 -8.20
C CYS A 370 -20.33 -10.57 -9.23
N GLU A 371 -21.35 -10.47 -10.09
CA GLU A 371 -21.61 -11.45 -11.14
C GLU A 371 -20.88 -10.98 -12.41
N TRP A 372 -19.70 -11.55 -12.67
CA TRP A 372 -18.84 -11.21 -13.81
C TRP A 372 -18.66 -12.40 -14.75
#